data_AF-Q7NR34-F1
#
_entry.id   AF-Q7NR34-F1
#
_cell.length_a   1.000
_cell.length_b   1.000
_cell.length_c   1.000
_cell.angle_alpha   90.00
_cell.angle_beta   90.00
_cell.angle_gamma   90.00
#
_symmetry.space_group_name_H-M   'P 1'
#
loop_
_entity.id
_entity.type
_entity.pdbx_description
1 polymer ?
#
loop_
_entity_poly.entity_id
_entity_poly.type
_entity_poly.pdbx_seq_one_letter_code
_entity_poly.pdbx_strand_id
1 'polypeptide(L)'
;MNDATVALEAALEDKLRDFLVRLLKLDEDQPLPAEADLINQIGLDSIEAFDAIATLHELLDAVIPENFNPKVVNSIRTLARYVLDTFGDGAARRFIELDLEAVTAFDAEEDL
;
A
#
# COMPACT_ATOMS: atom_id res chain seq x y z
N MET A 1 0.71 -14.26 17.77
CA MET A 1 -0.30 -13.76 16.80
C MET A 1 -1.47 -14.74 16.81
N ASN A 2 -2.70 -14.22 16.93
CA ASN A 2 -3.91 -15.03 16.76
C ASN A 2 -4.15 -15.26 15.25
N ASP A 3 -4.79 -16.38 14.88
CA ASP A 3 -5.19 -16.69 13.49
C ASP A 3 -5.91 -15.52 12.78
N ALA A 4 -6.75 -14.78 13.50
CA ALA A 4 -7.48 -13.64 12.95
C ALA A 4 -6.57 -12.48 12.50
N THR A 5 -5.46 -12.23 13.21
CA THR A 5 -4.50 -11.18 12.85
C THR A 5 -3.68 -11.60 11.63
N VAL A 6 -3.32 -12.88 11.53
CA VAL A 6 -2.61 -13.43 10.36
C VAL A 6 -3.46 -13.33 9.10
N ALA A 7 -4.76 -13.68 9.20
CA ALA A 7 -5.68 -13.57 8.08
C ALA A 7 -5.89 -12.10 7.65
N LEU A 8 -5.94 -11.18 8.61
CA LEU A 8 -6.05 -9.74 8.31
C LEU A 8 -4.79 -9.19 7.63
N GLU A 9 -3.60 -9.54 8.12
CA GLU A 9 -2.33 -9.16 7.49
C GLU A 9 -2.25 -9.67 6.05
N ALA A 10 -2.61 -10.93 5.80
CA ALA A 10 -2.62 -11.50 4.46
C ALA A 10 -3.62 -10.80 3.52
N ALA A 11 -4.85 -10.54 3.99
CA ALA A 11 -5.84 -9.80 3.19
C ALA A 11 -5.40 -8.36 2.89
N LEU A 12 -4.69 -7.72 3.84
CA LEU A 12 -4.14 -6.40 3.66
C LEU A 12 -2.96 -6.42 2.67
N GLU A 13 -2.08 -7.42 2.74
CA GLU A 13 -1.00 -7.62 1.75
C GLU A 13 -1.57 -7.74 0.33
N ASP A 14 -2.63 -8.52 0.13
CA ASP A 14 -3.29 -8.67 -1.18
C ASP A 14 -3.91 -7.35 -1.64
N LYS A 15 -4.59 -6.62 -0.75
CA LYS A 15 -5.16 -5.30 -1.10
C LYS A 15 -4.08 -4.28 -1.46
N LEU A 16 -3.00 -4.24 -0.70
CA LEU A 16 -1.88 -3.32 -0.94
C LEU A 16 -1.18 -3.62 -2.26
N ARG A 17 -1.06 -4.90 -2.64
CA ARG A 17 -0.60 -5.30 -3.97
C ARG A 17 -1.48 -4.68 -5.05
N ASP A 18 -2.79 -4.88 -4.99
CA ASP A 18 -3.72 -4.35 -5.99
C ASP A 18 -3.67 -2.82 -6.06
N PHE A 19 -3.54 -2.16 -4.91
CA PHE A 19 -3.37 -0.71 -4.80
C PHE A 19 -2.10 -0.24 -5.52
N LEU A 20 -0.95 -0.86 -5.23
CA LEU A 20 0.32 -0.49 -5.87
C LEU A 20 0.31 -0.75 -7.38
N VAL A 21 -0.25 -1.88 -7.83
CA VAL A 21 -0.39 -2.19 -9.26
C VAL A 21 -1.18 -1.11 -9.98
N ARG A 22 -2.32 -0.70 -9.42
CA ARG A 22 -3.19 0.32 -10.02
C ARG A 22 -2.56 1.71 -10.00
N LEU A 23 -2.08 2.14 -8.83
CA LEU A 23 -1.52 3.47 -8.64
C LEU A 23 -0.31 3.70 -9.56
N LEU A 24 0.59 2.72 -9.61
CA LEU A 24 1.84 2.81 -10.35
C LEU A 24 1.71 2.29 -11.79
N LYS A 25 0.49 1.93 -12.21
CA LYS A 25 0.17 1.40 -13.54
C LYS A 25 1.11 0.23 -13.93
N LEU A 26 1.43 -0.62 -12.96
CA LEU A 26 2.24 -1.82 -13.18
C LEU A 26 1.45 -2.86 -13.97
N ASP A 27 2.16 -3.77 -14.61
CA ASP A 27 1.54 -4.89 -15.30
C ASP A 27 0.85 -5.83 -14.29
N GLU A 28 -0.45 -6.08 -14.47
CA GLU A 28 -1.25 -6.92 -13.58
C GLU A 28 -0.77 -8.38 -13.55
N ASP A 29 -0.11 -8.84 -14.62
CA ASP A 29 0.48 -10.18 -14.71
C ASP A 29 1.88 -10.25 -14.07
N GLN A 30 2.47 -9.10 -13.68
CA GLN A 30 3.78 -9.07 -13.04
C GLN A 30 3.68 -9.55 -11.58
N PRO A 31 4.42 -10.61 -11.20
CA PRO A 31 4.44 -11.05 -9.82
C PRO A 31 5.12 -9.99 -8.93
N LEU A 32 4.39 -9.55 -7.89
CA LEU A 32 4.88 -8.61 -6.87
C LEU A 32 4.99 -9.31 -5.50
N PRO A 33 6.05 -10.08 -5.21
CA PRO A 33 6.14 -10.82 -3.94
C PRO A 33 6.00 -9.90 -2.73
N ALA A 34 5.32 -10.34 -1.66
CA ALA A 34 5.08 -9.49 -0.49
C ALA A 34 6.36 -8.99 0.19
N GLU A 35 7.43 -9.78 0.10
CA GLU A 35 8.76 -9.47 0.64
C GLU A 35 9.65 -8.67 -0.31
N ALA A 36 9.22 -8.44 -1.55
CA ALA A 36 10.07 -7.78 -2.53
C ALA A 36 10.29 -6.30 -2.16
N ASP A 37 11.54 -5.87 -2.25
CA ASP A 37 11.91 -4.46 -2.09
C ASP A 37 11.36 -3.65 -3.27
N LEU A 38 10.47 -2.72 -2.96
CA LEU A 38 9.77 -1.88 -3.92
C LEU A 38 10.74 -1.04 -4.79
N ILE A 39 11.88 -0.63 -4.25
CA ILE A 39 12.84 0.21 -4.98
C ILE A 39 13.88 -0.66 -5.69
N ASN A 40 14.50 -1.59 -4.97
CA ASN A 40 15.66 -2.34 -5.45
C ASN A 40 15.29 -3.58 -6.27
N GLN A 41 14.11 -4.19 -6.03
CA GLN A 41 13.69 -5.41 -6.70
C GLN A 41 12.53 -5.17 -7.68
N ILE A 42 11.55 -4.36 -7.29
CA ILE A 42 10.45 -3.98 -8.20
C ILE A 42 10.90 -2.88 -9.16
N GLY A 43 11.82 -2.01 -8.73
CA GLY A 43 12.42 -0.99 -9.57
C GLY A 43 11.69 0.36 -9.52
N LEU A 44 10.84 0.59 -8.52
CA LEU A 44 10.21 1.89 -8.32
C LEU A 44 11.24 2.95 -8.00
N ASP A 45 11.05 4.15 -8.53
CA ASP A 45 11.84 5.28 -8.10
C ASP A 45 11.40 5.78 -6.71
N SER A 46 12.23 6.64 -6.11
CA SER A 46 12.01 7.12 -4.75
C SER A 46 10.80 8.04 -4.62
N ILE A 47 10.39 8.68 -5.71
CA ILE A 47 9.22 9.57 -5.77
C ILE A 47 7.97 8.72 -5.88
N GLU A 48 7.93 7.75 -6.80
CA GLU A 48 6.83 6.77 -6.94
C GLU A 48 6.56 6.03 -5.63
N ALA A 49 7.62 5.56 -4.97
CA ALA A 49 7.50 4.91 -3.67
C ALA A 49 6.94 5.86 -2.61
N PHE A 50 7.34 7.13 -2.60
CA PHE A 50 6.83 8.12 -1.65
C PHE A 50 5.37 8.49 -1.95
N ASP A 51 5.01 8.64 -3.22
CA ASP A 51 3.65 8.95 -3.67
C ASP A 51 2.66 7.87 -3.24
N ALA A 52 3.03 6.59 -3.44
CA ALA A 52 2.24 5.46 -2.93
C ALA A 52 2.00 5.50 -1.42
N ILE A 53 2.99 5.94 -0.64
CA ILE A 53 2.83 6.12 0.80
C ILE A 53 1.91 7.30 1.10
N ALA A 54 2.05 8.42 0.40
CA ALA A 54 1.24 9.60 0.60
C ALA A 54 -0.24 9.30 0.30
N THR A 55 -0.53 8.72 -0.86
CA THR A 55 -1.89 8.30 -1.24
C THR A 55 -2.46 7.29 -0.24
N LEU A 56 -1.67 6.32 0.24
CA LEU A 56 -2.12 5.40 1.28
C LEU A 56 -2.58 6.14 2.55
N HIS A 57 -1.82 7.14 2.99
CA HIS A 57 -2.18 7.92 4.18
C HIS A 57 -3.43 8.76 3.95
N GLU A 58 -3.58 9.37 2.78
CA GLU A 58 -4.79 10.11 2.40
C GLU A 58 -6.02 9.21 2.42
N LEU A 59 -5.93 7.99 1.88
CA LEU A 59 -7.03 7.02 1.89
C LEU A 59 -7.39 6.51 3.29
N LEU A 60 -6.43 6.54 4.20
CA LEU A 60 -6.62 6.19 5.60
C LEU A 60 -7.09 7.38 6.46
N ASP A 61 -7.24 8.58 5.86
CA ASP A 61 -7.50 9.85 6.54
C ASP A 61 -6.47 10.11 7.66
N ALA A 62 -5.20 9.87 7.33
CA ALA A 62 -4.08 9.91 8.27
C ALA A 62 -2.96 10.83 7.76
N VAL A 63 -2.20 11.39 8.70
CA VAL A 63 -0.99 12.17 8.38
C VAL A 63 0.23 11.26 8.38
N ILE A 64 1.15 11.45 7.44
CA ILE A 64 2.44 10.74 7.45
C ILE A 64 3.22 11.15 8.71
N PRO A 65 3.63 10.19 9.57
CA PRO A 65 4.41 10.50 10.77
C PRO A 65 5.75 11.16 10.43
N GLU A 66 6.19 12.15 11.22
CA GLU A 66 7.49 12.83 11.00
C GLU A 66 8.69 11.88 11.08
N ASN A 67 8.55 10.76 11.80
CA ASN A 67 9.56 9.71 11.95
C ASN A 67 9.39 8.56 10.96
N PHE A 68 8.52 8.70 9.94
CA PHE A 68 8.35 7.69 8.91
C PHE A 68 9.67 7.45 8.16
N ASN A 69 10.01 6.18 7.95
CA ASN A 69 11.23 5.79 7.25
C ASN A 69 10.91 4.88 6.06
N PRO A 70 10.95 5.41 4.81
CA PRO A 70 10.65 4.63 3.61
C PRO A 70 11.64 3.49 3.37
N LYS A 71 12.83 3.53 4.00
CA LYS A 71 13.80 2.42 3.90
C LYS A 71 13.41 1.21 4.74
N VAL A 72 12.58 1.40 5.76
CA VAL A 72 12.07 0.32 6.62
C VAL A 72 10.76 -0.21 6.08
N VAL A 73 9.93 0.68 5.53
CA VAL A 73 8.65 0.37 4.92
C VAL A 73 8.83 0.33 3.40
N ASN A 74 9.54 -0.70 2.93
CA ASN A 74 10.01 -0.82 1.55
C ASN A 74 9.46 -2.07 0.82
N SER A 75 8.48 -2.76 1.40
CA SER A 75 7.84 -3.95 0.82
C SER A 75 6.36 -3.99 1.16
N ILE A 76 5.56 -4.78 0.45
CA ILE A 76 4.13 -4.94 0.74
C ILE A 76 3.91 -5.47 2.17
N ARG A 77 4.72 -6.42 2.63
CA ARG A 77 4.62 -6.93 4.00
C ARG A 77 4.96 -5.88 5.05
N THR A 78 6.04 -5.12 4.84
CA THR A 78 6.42 -4.06 5.80
C THR A 78 5.39 -2.93 5.80
N LEU A 79 4.75 -2.64 4.66
CA LEU A 79 3.59 -1.76 4.55
C LEU A 79 2.36 -2.26 5.31
N ALA A 80 1.99 -3.53 5.13
CA ALA A 80 0.85 -4.13 5.82
C ALA A 80 1.03 -4.07 7.34
N ARG A 81 2.23 -4.43 7.81
CA ARG A 81 2.60 -4.32 9.23
C ARG A 81 2.59 -2.88 9.73
N TYR A 82 3.16 -1.96 8.96
CA TYR A 82 3.13 -0.54 9.29
C TYR A 82 1.68 -0.05 9.49
N VAL A 83 0.77 -0.42 8.59
CA VAL A 83 -0.65 -0.04 8.69
C VAL A 83 -1.30 -0.63 9.94
N LEU A 84 -1.07 -1.91 10.22
CA LEU A 84 -1.61 -2.58 11.41
C LEU A 84 -1.05 -2.01 12.71
N ASP A 85 0.26 -1.80 12.78
CA ASP A 85 0.94 -1.30 13.99
C ASP A 85 0.62 0.18 14.26
N THR A 86 0.45 0.98 13.20
CA THR A 86 0.27 2.44 13.32
C THR A 86 -1.20 2.84 13.42
N PHE A 87 -2.07 2.22 12.63
CA PHE A 87 -3.49 2.61 12.52
C PHE A 87 -4.46 1.57 13.10
N GLY A 88 -3.99 0.36 13.37
CA GLY A 88 -4.77 -0.73 13.97
C GLY A 88 -5.69 -1.46 12.99
N ASP A 89 -6.24 -2.58 13.45
CA ASP A 89 -7.11 -3.48 12.68
C ASP A 89 -8.31 -2.78 12.02
N GLY A 90 -8.86 -1.75 12.67
CA GLY A 90 -10.01 -1.01 12.17
C GLY A 90 -9.69 -0.24 10.89
N ALA A 91 -8.51 0.37 10.80
CA ALA A 91 -8.06 1.08 9.61
C ALA A 91 -7.69 0.10 8.49
N ALA A 92 -7.00 -0.99 8.82
CA ALA A 92 -6.69 -2.07 7.88
C ALA A 92 -7.94 -2.63 7.20
N ARG A 93 -9.01 -2.89 7.97
CA ARG A 93 -10.29 -3.38 7.41
C ARG A 93 -10.94 -2.37 6.46
N ARG A 94 -11.01 -1.10 6.86
CA ARG A 94 -11.55 -0.05 5.98
C ARG A 94 -10.79 0.02 4.67
N PHE A 95 -9.46 -0.07 4.72
CA PHE A 95 -8.62 -0.06 3.53
C PHE A 95 -8.88 -1.27 2.61
N ILE A 96 -9.01 -2.47 3.19
CA ILE A 96 -9.37 -3.70 2.45
C ILE A 96 -10.71 -3.53 1.72
N GLU A 97 -11.67 -2.86 2.36
CA GLU A 97 -13.01 -2.61 1.82
C GLU A 97 -13.07 -1.44 0.82
N LEU A 98 -11.99 -0.67 0.63
CA LEU A 98 -11.98 0.44 -0.33
C LEU A 98 -12.20 -0.04 -1.76
N ASP A 99 -13.00 0.70 -2.51
CA ASP A 99 -13.09 0.53 -3.95
C ASP A 99 -11.90 1.25 -4.60
N LEU A 100 -10.83 0.50 -4.84
CA LEU A 100 -9.60 1.04 -5.44
C LEU A 100 -9.83 1.55 -6.86
N GLU A 101 -10.81 1.00 -7.59
CA GLU A 101 -11.14 1.47 -8.94
C GLU A 101 -11.65 2.90 -8.91
N ALA A 102 -12.60 3.18 -8.02
CA ALA A 102 -13.12 4.53 -7.84
C ALA A 102 -12.04 5.50 -7.38
N VAL A 103 -11.13 5.06 -6.51
CA VAL A 103 -10.06 5.89 -5.95
C VAL A 103 -8.99 6.25 -6.98
N THR A 104 -8.46 5.28 -7.72
CA THR A 104 -7.37 5.51 -8.68
C THR A 104 -7.85 6.03 -10.03
N ALA A 105 -9.17 6.04 -10.28
CA ALA A 105 -9.74 6.63 -11.48
C ALA A 105 -9.58 8.15 -11.53
N PHE A 106 -9.53 8.83 -10.38
CA PHE A 106 -9.42 10.30 -10.32
C PHE A 106 -8.10 10.84 -10.90
N ASP A 107 -6.99 10.11 -10.77
CA ASP A 107 -5.70 10.47 -11.37
C ASP A 107 -5.66 10.29 -12.90
N ALA A 108 -6.61 9.56 -13.49
CA ALA A 108 -6.66 9.33 -14.94
C ALA A 108 -7.41 10.43 -15.70
N GLU A 109 -8.22 11.27 -15.02
CA GLU A 109 -9.03 12.32 -15.65
C GLU A 109 -8.33 13.69 -15.74
N GLU A 110 -7.22 13.92 -15.03
CA GLU A 110 -6.47 15.19 -15.12
C GLU A 110 -5.52 15.30 -16.34
N ASP A 111 -5.46 14.28 -17.21
CA ASP A 111 -4.64 14.25 -18.44
C ASP A 111 -5.47 14.48 -19.74
N LEU A 112 -6.59 15.22 -19.66
CA LEU A 112 -7.46 15.56 -20.82
C LEU A 112 -7.48 17.06 -21.18
#